data_AF-A0A9X3I570-F1
#
_entry.id   AF-A0A9X3I570-F1
#
_cell.length_a   1.000
_cell.length_b   1.000
_cell.length_c   1.000
_cell.angle_alpha   90.00
_cell.angle_beta   90.00
_cell.angle_gamma   90.00
#
_symmetry.space_group_name_H-M   'P 1'
#
loop_
_entity.id
_entity.type
_entity.pdbx_description
1 polymer ?
#
loop_
_entity_poly.entity_id
_entity_poly.type
_entity_poly.pdbx_seq_one_letter_code
_entity_poly.pdbx_strand_id
1 'polypeptide(L)'
;MQTMLLYLLIMAVVVAAVFAVVWFVFGRGEEVPPIDRGTTLTRLPRAGITGDHVRGLVFRQTLRGYSPSEVDWAMEKLARELDELRGVVLDLQAREEADMPSVNGIPGHSVAAGPEVDEPRSDRT
;
A
#
# COMPACT_ATOMS: atom_id res chain seq x y z
N MET A 1 44.67 -24.62 -47.38
CA MET A 1 44.67 -24.05 -46.01
C MET A 1 43.98 -22.69 -45.94
N GLN A 2 44.35 -21.71 -46.79
CA GLN A 2 43.71 -20.38 -46.83
C GLN A 2 42.18 -20.41 -46.96
N THR A 3 41.65 -21.23 -47.86
CA THR A 3 40.21 -21.36 -48.10
C THR A 3 39.46 -21.91 -46.88
N MET A 4 40.03 -22.91 -46.19
CA MET A 4 39.48 -23.44 -44.94
C MET A 4 39.40 -22.38 -43.84
N LEU A 5 40.44 -21.55 -43.70
CA LEU A 5 40.46 -20.47 -42.72
C LEU A 5 39.40 -19.41 -43.04
N LEU A 6 39.26 -19.04 -44.32
CA LEU A 6 38.22 -18.11 -44.77
C LEU A 6 36.81 -18.64 -44.47
N TYR A 7 36.55 -19.92 -44.74
CA TYR A 7 35.25 -20.53 -44.41
C TYR A 7 34.96 -20.52 -42.91
N LEU A 8 35.95 -20.84 -42.06
CA LEU A 8 35.79 -20.79 -40.59
C LEU A 8 35.53 -19.37 -40.09
N LEU A 9 36.21 -18.37 -40.63
CA LEU A 9 35.99 -16.97 -40.28
C LEU A 9 34.57 -16.52 -40.64
N ILE A 10 34.14 -16.80 -41.87
CA ILE A 10 32.78 -16.47 -42.33
C ILE A 10 31.75 -17.19 -41.46
N MET A 11 31.97 -18.47 -41.16
CA MET A 11 31.09 -19.24 -40.29
C MET A 11 31.00 -18.64 -38.87
N ALA A 12 32.12 -18.24 -38.28
CA ALA A 12 32.15 -17.60 -36.97
C ALA A 12 31.39 -16.26 -36.98
N VAL A 13 31.55 -15.45 -38.03
CA VAL A 13 30.80 -14.19 -38.21
C VAL A 13 29.30 -14.47 -38.33
N VAL A 14 28.91 -15.46 -39.12
CA VAL A 14 27.50 -15.86 -39.27
C VAL A 14 26.92 -16.32 -37.93
N VAL A 15 27.65 -17.15 -37.18
CA VAL A 15 27.24 -17.61 -35.84
C VAL A 15 27.10 -16.42 -34.89
N ALA A 16 28.07 -15.50 -34.86
CA ALA A 16 28.00 -14.31 -34.02
C ALA A 16 26.83 -13.38 -34.40
N ALA A 17 26.57 -13.22 -35.69
CA ALA A 17 25.45 -12.42 -36.19
C ALA A 17 24.10 -13.05 -35.82
N VAL A 18 23.94 -14.35 -36.02
CA VAL A 18 22.74 -15.09 -35.62
C VAL A 18 22.56 -15.02 -34.10
N PHE A 19 23.64 -15.21 -33.34
CA PHE A 19 23.63 -15.06 -31.88
C PHE A 19 23.20 -13.66 -31.46
N ALA A 20 23.74 -12.61 -32.08
CA ALA A 20 23.35 -11.23 -31.78
C ALA A 20 21.87 -10.96 -32.11
N VAL A 21 21.35 -11.51 -33.22
CA VAL A 21 19.93 -11.41 -33.59
C VAL A 21 19.07 -12.12 -32.56
N VAL A 22 19.40 -13.37 -32.21
CA VAL A 22 18.66 -14.15 -31.20
C VAL A 22 18.74 -13.47 -29.84
N TRP A 23 19.91 -12.98 -29.42
CA TRP A 23 20.09 -12.23 -28.17
C TRP A 23 19.33 -10.91 -28.16
N PHE A 24 19.23 -10.22 -29.28
CA PHE A 24 18.43 -8.99 -29.38
C PHE A 24 16.92 -9.27 -29.36
N VAL A 25 16.48 -10.35 -30.01
CA VAL A 25 15.07 -10.75 -30.12
C VAL A 25 14.57 -11.38 -28.82
N PHE A 26 15.32 -12.30 -28.23
CA PHE A 26 14.95 -13.09 -27.05
C PHE A 26 15.66 -12.67 -25.76
N GLY A 27 16.88 -12.11 -25.86
CA GLY A 27 17.71 -11.71 -24.72
C GLY A 27 17.39 -10.33 -24.13
N ARG A 28 16.37 -9.62 -24.64
CA ARG A 28 15.76 -8.46 -23.95
C ARG A 28 14.90 -8.86 -22.74
N GLY A 29 15.16 -10.03 -22.18
CA GLY A 29 14.31 -10.69 -21.22
C GLY A 29 13.00 -11.09 -21.89
N GLU A 30 12.40 -12.17 -21.44
CA GLU A 30 10.96 -12.22 -21.52
C GLU A 30 10.46 -10.92 -20.88
N GLU A 31 9.80 -10.08 -21.68
CA GLU A 31 8.90 -9.06 -21.17
C GLU A 31 7.80 -9.86 -20.48
N VAL A 32 8.10 -10.29 -19.25
CA VAL A 32 7.25 -11.13 -18.39
C VAL A 32 5.86 -10.54 -18.56
N PRO A 33 4.90 -11.34 -19.06
CA PRO A 33 3.67 -10.87 -19.65
C PRO A 33 3.17 -9.67 -18.85
N PRO A 34 3.01 -8.49 -19.49
CA PRO A 34 2.77 -7.26 -18.76
C PRO A 34 1.64 -7.53 -17.79
N ILE A 35 1.98 -7.59 -16.49
CA ILE A 35 0.99 -7.68 -15.43
C ILE A 35 -0.03 -6.60 -15.78
N ASP A 36 -1.27 -7.05 -15.94
CA ASP A 36 -2.40 -6.34 -16.52
C ASP A 36 -2.29 -4.84 -16.29
N ARG A 37 -2.55 -4.02 -17.31
CA ARG A 37 -2.45 -2.54 -17.25
C ARG A 37 -3.42 -1.89 -16.23
N GLY A 38 -4.06 -2.66 -15.37
CA GLY A 38 -4.84 -2.22 -14.21
C GLY A 38 -4.48 -2.89 -12.88
N THR A 39 -3.42 -3.71 -12.82
CA THR A 39 -2.95 -4.33 -11.57
C THR A 39 -1.60 -3.75 -11.19
N THR A 40 -1.58 -2.48 -10.82
CA THR A 40 -0.51 -1.95 -10.00
C THR A 40 -0.45 -2.85 -8.75
N LEU A 41 0.61 -3.66 -8.62
CA LEU A 41 0.96 -4.40 -7.38
C LEU A 41 1.04 -3.47 -6.16
N THR A 42 1.01 -2.17 -6.41
CA THR A 42 0.70 -1.07 -5.52
C THR A 42 -0.72 -1.12 -4.95
N ARG A 43 -1.02 -2.14 -4.14
CA ARG A 43 -2.13 -2.02 -3.18
C ARG A 43 -1.67 -1.11 -2.06
N LEU A 44 -1.92 0.19 -2.19
CA LEU A 44 -2.11 1.01 -1.00
C LEU A 44 -3.36 0.51 -0.28
N PRO A 45 -3.32 0.30 1.05
CA PRO A 45 -4.52 0.05 1.84
C PRO A 45 -5.56 1.15 1.57
N ARG A 46 -6.85 0.79 1.44
CA ARG A 46 -7.93 1.77 1.15
C ARG A 46 -8.05 2.87 2.23
N ALA A 47 -7.52 2.61 3.42
CA ALA A 47 -7.43 3.55 4.52
C ALA A 47 -6.19 3.20 5.37
N GLY A 48 -5.66 4.20 6.07
CA GLY A 48 -4.57 3.98 7.03
C GLY A 48 -3.19 3.77 6.40
N ILE A 49 -2.85 4.51 5.35
CA ILE A 49 -1.52 4.51 4.71
C ILE A 49 -0.46 5.02 5.71
N THR A 50 0.66 4.31 5.84
CA THR A 50 1.83 4.63 6.69
C THR A 50 3.04 4.87 5.80
N GLY A 51 4.13 5.43 6.34
CA GLY A 51 5.37 5.63 5.60
C GLY A 51 5.98 4.32 5.10
N ASP A 52 5.84 3.21 5.84
CA ASP A 52 6.27 1.89 5.39
C ASP A 52 5.54 1.43 4.11
N HIS A 53 4.25 1.75 3.99
CA HIS A 53 3.48 1.46 2.79
C HIS A 53 3.94 2.29 1.59
N VAL A 54 4.42 3.51 1.82
CA VAL A 54 4.99 4.40 0.78
C VAL A 54 6.38 3.91 0.36
N ARG A 55 7.22 3.46 1.30
CA ARG A 55 8.56 2.89 1.02
C ARG A 55 8.50 1.56 0.27
N GLY A 56 7.40 0.82 0.40
CA GLY A 56 7.16 -0.43 -0.34
C GLY A 56 6.66 -0.26 -1.77
N LEU A 57 6.53 0.97 -2.30
CA LEU A 57 6.04 1.20 -3.65
C LEU A 57 7.04 0.80 -4.73
N VAL A 58 6.56 0.03 -5.71
CA VAL A 58 7.35 -0.36 -6.88
C VAL A 58 6.75 0.27 -8.13
N PHE A 59 7.59 0.95 -8.91
CA PHE A 59 7.21 1.63 -10.14
C PHE A 59 7.83 0.95 -11.37
N ARG A 60 7.14 1.00 -12.52
CA ARG A 60 7.67 0.53 -13.80
C ARG A 60 8.59 1.59 -14.42
N GLN A 61 9.77 1.19 -14.89
CA GLN A 61 10.70 2.07 -15.60
C GLN A 61 10.25 2.30 -17.06
N THR A 62 10.34 3.53 -17.55
CA THR A 62 10.01 3.93 -18.94
C THR A 62 11.19 4.65 -19.58
N LEU A 63 11.42 4.46 -20.89
CA LEU A 63 12.54 5.01 -21.65
C LEU A 63 12.54 6.56 -21.69
N ARG A 64 11.39 7.17 -21.45
CA ARG A 64 11.25 8.60 -21.16
C ARG A 64 10.38 8.73 -19.92
N GLY A 65 10.98 9.14 -18.82
CA GLY A 65 10.32 9.28 -17.52
C GLY A 65 11.17 10.09 -16.55
N TYR A 66 10.66 10.23 -15.34
CA TYR A 66 11.38 10.85 -14.24
C TYR A 66 12.57 9.99 -13.80
N SER A 67 13.62 10.64 -13.30
CA SER A 67 14.80 9.93 -12.79
C SER A 67 14.39 9.04 -11.60
N PRO A 68 14.79 7.75 -11.58
CA PRO A 68 14.54 6.88 -10.42
C PRO A 68 15.03 7.51 -9.11
N SER A 69 16.22 8.15 -9.12
CA SER A 69 16.78 8.79 -7.94
C SER A 69 15.96 9.96 -7.39
N GLU A 70 15.32 10.73 -8.28
CA GLU A 70 14.46 11.85 -7.87
C GLU A 70 13.14 11.34 -7.29
N VAL A 71 12.58 10.29 -7.89
CA VAL A 71 11.36 9.63 -7.40
C VAL A 71 11.63 9.01 -6.03
N ASP A 72 12.74 8.29 -5.86
CA ASP A 72 13.10 7.66 -4.59
C ASP A 72 13.25 8.71 -3.48
N TRP A 73 13.92 9.83 -3.77
CA TRP A 73 14.03 10.95 -2.84
C TRP A 73 12.67 11.54 -2.46
N ALA A 74 11.79 11.75 -3.43
CA ALA A 74 10.46 12.31 -3.20
C ALA A 74 9.57 11.38 -2.37
N MET A 75 9.61 10.07 -2.66
CA MET A 75 8.84 9.04 -1.95
C MET A 75 9.32 8.87 -0.51
N GLU A 76 10.64 8.91 -0.29
CA GLU A 76 11.22 8.87 1.05
C GLU A 76 10.85 10.11 1.88
N LYS A 77 10.83 11.29 1.26
CA LYS A 77 10.35 12.51 1.92
C LYS A 77 8.86 12.40 2.29
N LEU A 78 8.03 11.89 1.38
CA LEU A 78 6.61 11.69 1.63
C LEU A 78 6.35 10.66 2.74
N ALA A 79 7.13 9.59 2.79
CA ALA A 79 7.02 8.57 3.83
C ALA A 79 7.27 9.16 5.23
N ARG A 80 8.33 9.97 5.38
CA ARG A 80 8.65 10.64 6.65
C ARG A 80 7.55 11.59 7.12
N GLU A 81 7.04 12.42 6.22
CA GLU A 81 5.96 13.37 6.53
C GLU A 81 4.69 12.63 6.98
N LEU A 82 4.38 11.51 6.32
CA LEU A 82 3.22 10.70 6.67
C LEU A 82 3.37 10.04 8.05
N ASP A 83 4.57 9.57 8.38
CA ASP A 83 4.87 8.99 9.70
C ASP A 83 4.76 10.05 10.81
N GLU A 84 5.25 11.27 10.57
CA GLU A 84 5.14 12.39 11.51
C GLU A 84 3.67 12.78 11.76
N LEU A 85 2.90 12.96 10.69
CA LEU A 85 1.48 13.32 10.79
C LEU A 85 0.67 12.23 11.51
N ARG A 86 0.97 10.96 11.24
CA ARG A 86 0.32 9.83 11.91
C ARG A 86 0.68 9.79 13.40
N GLY A 87 1.93 10.08 13.75
CA GLY A 87 2.39 10.16 15.13
C GLY A 87 1.61 11.20 15.93
N VAL A 88 1.40 12.38 15.34
CA VAL A 88 0.59 13.46 15.97
C VAL A 88 -0.86 13.03 16.18
N VAL A 89 -1.49 12.38 15.19
CA VAL A 89 -2.87 11.90 15.32
C VAL A 89 -2.99 10.87 16.44
N LEU A 90 -2.04 9.94 16.55
CA LEU A 90 -2.04 8.93 17.61
C LEU A 90 -1.85 9.55 19.01
N ASP A 91 -0.97 10.55 19.15
CA ASP A 91 -0.79 11.27 20.41
C ASP A 91 -2.06 12.02 20.84
N LEU A 92 -2.74 12.66 19.88
CA LEU A 92 -4.01 13.36 20.16
C LEU A 92 -5.12 12.38 20.57
N GLN A 93 -5.25 11.26 19.88
CA GLN A 93 -6.24 10.22 20.23
C GLN A 93 -5.97 9.63 21.63
N ALA A 94 -4.71 9.37 21.98
CA ALA A 94 -4.35 8.86 23.30
C ALA A 94 -4.69 9.86 24.42
N ARG A 95 -4.55 11.17 24.18
CA ARG A 95 -4.95 12.21 25.13
C ARG A 95 -6.46 12.28 25.32
N GLU A 96 -7.23 12.16 24.24
CA GLU A 96 -8.69 12.15 24.29
C GLU A 96 -9.21 10.91 25.05
N GLU A 97 -8.64 9.72 24.79
CA GLU A 97 -8.98 8.50 25.54
C GLU A 97 -8.61 8.59 27.03
N ALA A 98 -7.51 9.27 27.37
CA ALA A 98 -7.11 9.49 28.75
C ALA A 98 -8.00 10.53 29.48
N ASP A 99 -8.57 11.47 28.75
CA ASP A 99 -9.46 12.52 29.28
C ASP A 99 -10.92 12.05 29.39
N MET A 100 -11.31 11.00 28.66
CA MET A 100 -12.62 10.35 28.79
C MET A 100 -12.80 9.80 30.22
N PRO A 101 -13.65 10.43 31.06
CA PRO A 101 -13.88 9.92 32.39
C PRO A 101 -14.61 8.59 32.28
N SER A 102 -14.17 7.59 33.05
CA SER A 102 -14.73 6.25 33.12
C SER A 102 -16.25 6.26 33.37
N VAL A 103 -17.06 6.33 32.30
CA VAL A 103 -18.52 6.11 32.32
C VAL A 103 -18.78 4.59 32.37
N ASN A 104 -18.22 3.92 33.39
CA ASN A 104 -18.49 2.52 33.69
C ASN A 104 -18.77 2.32 35.19
N GLY A 105 -19.36 3.33 35.81
CA GLY A 105 -19.80 3.32 37.20
C GLY A 105 -21.27 3.71 37.36
N ILE A 106 -22.18 3.13 36.57
CA ILE A 106 -23.61 3.13 36.93
C ILE A 106 -23.97 1.78 37.55
N PRO A 107 -23.78 1.58 38.88
CA PRO A 107 -24.52 0.57 39.59
C PRO A 107 -25.96 1.05 39.77
N GLY A 108 -26.90 0.30 39.19
CA GLY A 108 -28.31 0.34 39.56
C GLY A 108 -29.16 1.37 38.82
N HIS A 109 -29.59 1.04 37.60
CA HIS A 109 -30.94 1.46 37.19
C HIS A 109 -31.94 0.62 38.03
N SER A 110 -32.19 1.09 39.25
CA SER A 110 -33.34 0.69 40.05
C SER A 110 -34.58 1.07 39.25
N VAL A 111 -35.16 0.10 38.54
CA VAL A 111 -36.50 0.20 37.98
C VAL A 111 -37.46 0.18 39.16
N ALA A 112 -37.69 1.34 39.75
CA ALA A 112 -38.77 1.57 40.69
C ALA A 112 -39.84 2.46 40.01
N ALA A 113 -41.09 2.15 40.33
CA ALA A 113 -42.34 2.83 39.95
C ALA A 113 -43.01 2.34 38.65
N GLY A 114 -43.64 1.17 38.72
CA GLY A 114 -44.89 0.94 38.00
C GLY A 114 -45.99 1.85 38.56
N PRO A 115 -46.99 2.29 37.76
CA PRO A 115 -48.06 3.14 38.24
C PRO A 115 -49.03 2.31 39.09
N GLU A 116 -48.98 2.50 40.41
CA GLU A 116 -49.99 1.99 41.33
C GLU A 116 -51.27 2.83 41.14
N VAL A 117 -52.18 2.26 40.37
CA VAL A 117 -53.57 2.68 40.25
C VAL A 117 -54.27 2.21 41.52
N ASP A 118 -54.72 3.13 42.38
CA ASP A 118 -55.65 2.79 43.46
C ASP A 118 -56.72 3.88 43.66
N GLU A 119 -57.93 3.40 43.93
CA GLU A 119 -59.25 4.01 43.74
C GLU A 119 -59.59 5.21 44.66
N PRO A 120 -60.53 6.09 44.27
CA PRO A 120 -61.07 7.12 45.15
C PRO A 120 -62.00 6.51 46.20
N ARG A 121 -61.56 6.57 47.47
CA ARG A 121 -62.33 6.21 48.66
C ARG A 121 -63.61 7.07 48.79
N SER A 122 -64.72 6.49 48.38
CA SER A 122 -66.05 6.78 48.91
C SER A 122 -66.07 6.30 50.36
N ASP A 123 -66.22 7.20 51.34
CA ASP A 123 -67.53 7.38 51.98
C ASP A 123 -67.43 8.38 53.16
N ARG A 124 -68.47 9.20 53.26
CA ARG A 124 -68.82 10.03 54.41
C ARG A 124 -70.25 9.65 54.72
N THR A 125 -70.47 8.54 55.44
CA THR A 125 -71.50 8.37 56.48
C THR A 125 -71.23 7.13 57.31
#